data_AF-A0A714LH76-F1
#
_entry.id   AF-A0A714LH76-F1
#
_cell.length_a   1.000
_cell.length_b   1.000
_cell.length_c   1.000
_cell.angle_alpha   90.00
_cell.angle_beta   90.00
_cell.angle_gamma   90.00
#
_symmetry.space_group_name_H-M   'P 1'
#
loop_
_entity.id
_entity.type
_entity.pdbx_description
1 polymer ?
#
loop_
_entity_poly.entity_id
_entity_poly.type
_entity_poly.pdbx_seq_one_letter_code
_entity_poly.pdbx_strand_id
1 'polypeptide(L)' 'MTSEKLSAACHCGSVVFTVQLSDGFHTARRCNCSFCRMRGAVAVSAPLSGIKVLKGQDKLTEYRFNTGKAV' A
#
# COMPACT_ATOMS: atom_id res chain seq x y z
N MET A 1 -16.26 9.37 11.81
CA MET A 1 -15.02 8.64 12.11
C MET A 1 -13.92 9.28 11.29
N THR A 2 -13.10 10.09 11.94
CA THR A 2 -12.03 10.88 11.31
C THR A 2 -10.99 9.92 10.73
N SER A 3 -10.82 9.99 9.42
CA SER A 3 -9.83 9.21 8.70
C SER A 3 -8.44 9.82 9.00
N GLU A 4 -7.80 9.32 10.05
CA GLU A 4 -6.51 9.79 10.53
C GLU A 4 -5.38 9.37 9.60
N LYS A 5 -4.41 10.27 9.42
CA LYS A 5 -3.24 10.04 8.58
C LYS A 5 -2.17 9.29 9.37
N LEU A 6 -1.82 8.11 8.89
CA LEU A 6 -0.83 7.22 9.50
C LEU A 6 0.53 7.35 8.79
N SER A 7 1.61 7.21 9.55
CA SER A 7 2.97 7.14 9.00
C SER A 7 3.41 5.68 8.85
N ALA A 8 4.07 5.36 7.74
CA ALA A 8 4.57 4.03 7.44
C ALA A 8 5.94 4.10 6.75
N ALA A 9 6.73 3.03 6.90
CA ALA A 9 8.04 2.91 6.27
C ALA A 9 8.32 1.45 5.87
N CYS A 10 9.22 1.26 4.91
CA CYS A 10 9.75 -0.07 4.62
C CYS A 10 10.76 -0.50 5.70
N HIS A 11 11.08 -1.81 5.74
CA HIS A 11 11.97 -2.41 6.74
C HIS A 11 13.31 -1.67 6.90
N CYS A 12 13.94 -1.29 5.80
CA CYS A 12 15.23 -0.59 5.82
C CYS A 12 15.12 0.93 6.01
N GLY A 13 13.91 1.48 6.18
CA GLY A 13 13.68 2.92 6.34
C GLY A 13 14.00 3.79 5.12
N SER A 14 14.31 3.18 3.98
CA SER A 14 14.63 3.91 2.74
C SER A 14 13.40 4.56 2.12
N VAL A 15 12.23 3.92 2.25
CA VAL A 15 10.94 4.42 1.79
C VAL A 15 10.10 4.79 3.00
N VAL A 16 9.63 6.04 3.05
CA VAL A 16 8.72 6.56 4.09
C VAL A 16 7.53 7.20 3.39
N PHE A 17 6.32 6.92 3.87
CA PHE A 17 5.09 7.44 3.29
C PHE A 17 4.02 7.66 4.36
N THR A 18 3.07 8.53 4.06
CA THR A 18 1.83 8.67 4.84
C THR A 18 0.67 8.04 4.10
N VAL A 19 -0.25 7.45 4.84
CA VAL A 19 -1.47 6.85 4.29
C VAL A 19 -2.69 7.26 5.11
N GLN A 20 -3.77 7.57 4.43
CA GLN A 20 -5.09 7.78 5.01
C GLN A 20 -5.97 6.59 4.61
N LEU A 21 -6.40 5.78 5.58
CA LEU A 21 -7.17 4.57 5.31
C LEU A 21 -8.63 4.90 5.00
N SER A 22 -9.22 4.18 4.03
CA SER A 22 -10.60 4.41 3.59
C SER A 22 -11.62 4.15 4.68
N ASP A 23 -11.41 3.09 5.47
CA ASP A 23 -12.31 2.67 6.56
C ASP A 23 -11.50 1.92 7.64
N GLY A 24 -10.46 2.60 8.14
CA GLY A 24 -9.50 2.02 9.08
C GLY A 24 -8.99 0.65 8.64
N PHE A 25 -8.98 -0.31 9.58
CA PHE A 25 -8.60 -1.70 9.32
C PHE A 25 -9.78 -2.60 8.91
N HIS A 26 -11.02 -2.09 8.82
CA HIS A 26 -12.20 -2.90 8.45
C HIS A 26 -12.13 -3.45 7.02
N THR A 27 -11.30 -2.83 6.18
CA THR A 27 -11.03 -3.32 4.83
C THR A 27 -9.92 -4.36 4.77
N ALA A 28 -9.38 -4.87 5.90
CA ALA A 28 -8.30 -5.83 5.88
C ALA A 28 -8.67 -7.13 5.14
N ARG A 29 -7.86 -7.53 4.16
CA ARG A 29 -8.07 -8.77 3.40
C ARG A 29 -6.76 -9.41 2.93
N ARG A 30 -6.83 -10.70 2.63
CA ARG A 30 -5.79 -11.46 1.91
C ARG A 30 -6.37 -11.93 0.58
N CYS A 31 -5.89 -11.34 -0.52
CA CYS A 31 -6.21 -11.84 -1.85
C CYS A 31 -5.49 -13.18 -2.08
N ASN A 32 -6.17 -14.13 -2.73
CA ASN A 32 -5.70 -15.49 -2.97
C ASN A 32 -5.21 -15.74 -4.41
N CYS A 33 -5.11 -14.72 -5.26
CA CYS A 33 -4.52 -14.87 -6.59
C CYS A 33 -3.03 -15.24 -6.49
N SER A 34 -2.46 -15.80 -7.56
CA SER A 34 -1.08 -16.33 -7.56
C SER A 34 -0.03 -15.32 -7.06
N PHE A 35 -0.11 -14.07 -7.52
CA PHE A 35 0.78 -12.99 -7.08
C PHE A 35 0.60 -12.62 -5.60
N CYS A 36 -0.65 -12.36 -5.18
CA CYS A 36 -0.94 -11.93 -3.80
C CYS A 36 -0.64 -13.03 -2.78
N ARG A 37 -0.90 -14.30 -3.14
CA ARG A 37 -0.55 -15.45 -2.30
C ARG A 37 0.95 -15.54 -2.06
N MET A 38 1.77 -15.31 -3.09
CA MET A 38 3.23 -15.28 -2.98
C MET A 38 3.72 -14.09 -2.14
N ARG A 39 3.07 -12.92 -2.26
CA ARG A 39 3.41 -11.72 -1.47
C ARG A 39 3.09 -11.89 0.03
N GLY A 40 2.04 -12.62 0.37
CA GLY A 40 1.69 -12.99 1.75
C GLY A 40 1.20 -11.85 2.67
N ALA A 41 1.11 -10.61 2.16
CA ALA A 41 0.71 -9.45 2.94
C ALA A 41 -0.81 -9.37 3.17
N VAL A 42 -1.22 -8.86 4.34
CA VAL A 42 -2.59 -8.39 4.60
C VAL A 42 -2.69 -6.95 4.12
N ALA A 43 -3.61 -6.66 3.21
CA ALA A 43 -3.80 -5.33 2.64
C ALA A 43 -5.05 -4.64 3.20
N VAL A 44 -4.98 -3.32 3.33
CA VAL A 44 -6.11 -2.42 3.62
C VAL A 44 -6.26 -1.40 2.49
N SER A 45 -7.45 -0.83 2.33
CA SER A 45 -7.73 0.18 1.31
C SER A 45 -7.38 1.58 1.78
N ALA A 46 -6.85 2.37 0.85
CA ALA A 46 -6.73 3.81 0.94
C ALA A 46 -7.11 4.41 -0.43
N PRO A 47 -7.72 5.61 -0.48
CA PRO A 47 -7.87 6.33 -1.74
C PRO A 47 -6.49 6.77 -2.25
N LEU A 48 -6.35 6.93 -3.57
CA LEU A 48 -5.08 7.36 -4.18
C LEU A 48 -4.59 8.70 -3.62
N SER A 49 -5.51 9.67 -3.42
CA SER A 49 -5.21 10.96 -2.79
C SER A 49 -4.79 10.85 -1.32
N GLY A 50 -5.06 9.71 -0.68
CA GLY A 50 -4.71 9.43 0.71
C GLY A 50 -3.30 8.90 0.90
N ILE A 51 -2.56 8.58 -0.18
CA ILE A 51 -1.19 8.05 -0.11
C ILE A 51 -0.22 9.14 -0.56
N LYS A 52 0.82 9.40 0.25
CA LYS A 52 1.90 10.32 -0.10
C LYS A 52 3.25 9.73 0.29
N VAL A 53 4.11 9.49 -0.69
CA VAL A 53 5.52 9.11 -0.46
C VAL A 53 6.29 10.35 -0.03
N LEU A 54 6.98 10.26 1.10
CA LEU A 54 7.78 11.35 1.68
C LEU A 54 9.28 11.19 1.38
N LYS A 55 9.76 9.95 1.21
CA LYS A 55 11.17 9.62 0.96
C LYS A 55 11.28 8.31 0.16
N GLY A 56 12.31 8.21 -0.69
CA GLY A 56 12.71 6.95 -1.34
C GLY A 56 11.88 6.56 -2.56
N GLN A 57 11.29 7.51 -3.26
CA GLN A 57 10.52 7.23 -4.48
C GLN A 57 11.38 6.56 -5.57
N ASP A 58 12.66 6.90 -5.63
CA ASP A 58 13.68 6.29 -6.50
C ASP A 58 14.02 4.83 -6.13
N LYS A 59 13.69 4.40 -4.90
CA LYS A 59 13.89 3.03 -4.41
C LYS A 59 12.70 2.12 -4.64
N LEU A 60 11.59 2.66 -5.14
CA LEU A 60 10.41 1.88 -5.49
C LEU A 60 10.60 1.23 -6.86
N THR A 61 10.13 0.00 -6.99
CA THR A 61 10.07 -0.70 -8.27
C THR A 61 8.61 -0.95 -8.62
N GLU A 62 8.23 -0.56 -9.83
CA GLU A 62 6.91 -0.87 -10.36
C GLU A 62 6.89 -2.31 -10.88
N TYR A 63 5.85 -3.04 -10.51
CA TYR A 63 5.61 -4.40 -11.00
C TYR A 63 4.19 -4.49 -11.56
N ARG A 64 4.07 -4.88 -12.84
CA ARG A 64 2.80 -5.06 -13.56
C ARG A 64 2.70 -6.51 -14.05
N PHE A 65 1.52 -7.10 -13.93
CA PHE A 65 1.23 -8.43 -14.45
C PHE A 65 -0.24 -8.56 -14.88
N ASN A 66 -0.59 -9.64 -15.60
CA ASN A 66 -1.92 -9.91 -16.13
C ASN A 66 -2.48 -8.74 -16.97
N THR A 67 -3.44 -7.97 -16.47
CA THR A 67 -4.05 -6.85 -17.19
C THR A 67 -3.13 -5.64 -17.38
N GLY A 68 -1.91 -5.68 -16.82
CA GLY A 68 -0.94 -4.58 -16.90
C GLY A 68 -1.30 -3.37 -16.04
N LYS A 69 -2.39 -3.44 -15.27
CA LYS A 69 -2.83 -2.35 -14.39
C LYS A 69 -2.16 -2.44 -13.02
N ALA A 70 -1.37 -1.42 -12.69
CA ALA A 70 -0.87 -1.13 -11.34
C ALA A 70 -1.31 0.29 -10.95
N VAL A 71 -2.63 0.54 -11.04
CA VAL A 71 -3.26 1.83 -10.70
C VAL A 71 -4.09 1.70 -9.44
#